data_AF-A0A950KGT2-F1
#
_entry.id   AF-A0A950KGT2-F1
#
_cell.length_a   1.000
_cell.length_b   1.000
_cell.length_c   1.000
_cell.angle_alpha   90.00
_cell.angle_beta   90.00
_cell.angle_gamma   90.00
#
_symmetry.space_group_name_H-M   'P 1'
#
loop_
_entity.id
_entity.type
_entity.pdbx_description
1 polymer ?
#
loop_
_entity_poly.entity_id
_entity_poly.type
_entity_poly.pdbx_seq_one_letter_code
_entity_poly.pdbx_strand_id
1 'polypeptide(L)' 'MIKIVAIAESDEHVLTLEGGRSTKSGQPARHSGGYGLNPKGQPHSAMIATETVAFVLYAGEPDRIVSLTIVEASPPG' A
#
# COMPACT_ATOMS: atom_id res chain seq x y z
N MET A 1 -1.53 10.79 -7.52
CA MET A 1 -1.33 9.45 -6.90
C MET A 1 -1.73 9.52 -5.44
N ILE A 2 -2.19 8.42 -4.86
CA ILE A 2 -2.50 8.34 -3.43
C ILE A 2 -1.28 7.79 -2.69
N LYS A 3 -0.86 8.46 -1.62
CA LYS A 3 0.11 7.94 -0.65
C LYS A 3 -0.60 7.69 0.67
N ILE A 4 -0.47 6.47 1.19
CA ILE A 4 -0.96 6.07 2.50
C ILE A 4 0.25 5.72 3.36
N VAL A 5 0.26 6.20 4.60
CA VAL A 5 1.20 5.77 5.65
C VAL A 5 0.38 5.28 6.82
N ALA A 6 0.67 4.07 7.27
CA ALA A 6 -0.08 3.39 8.31
C ALA A 6 0.84 2.61 9.25
N ILE A 7 0.29 2.22 10.39
CA ILE A 7 0.89 1.27 11.32
C ILE A 7 -0.11 0.13 11.49
N ALA A 8 0.36 -1.11 11.29
CA ALA A 8 -0.47 -2.29 11.45
C ALA A 8 -0.77 -2.53 12.95
N GLU A 9 -2.02 -2.41 13.38
CA GLU A 9 -2.40 -2.66 14.79
C GLU A 9 -2.61 -4.17 15.07
N SER A 10 -2.72 -4.97 14.02
CA SER A 10 -2.66 -6.44 13.99
C SER A 10 -1.89 -6.93 12.76
N ASP A 11 -1.64 -8.23 12.63
CA ASP A 11 -1.08 -8.77 11.39
C ASP A 11 -2.07 -8.54 10.24
N GLU A 12 -1.60 -7.86 9.19
CA GLU A 12 -2.37 -7.57 7.97
C GLU A 12 -1.80 -8.38 6.81
N HIS A 13 -2.65 -9.22 6.22
CA HIS A 13 -2.36 -9.96 5.01
C HIS A 13 -3.01 -9.26 3.82
N VAL A 14 -2.19 -8.89 2.83
CA VAL A 14 -2.66 -8.18 1.63
C VAL A 14 -2.43 -9.06 0.41
N LEU A 15 -3.50 -9.39 -0.30
CA LEU A 15 -3.43 -10.04 -1.61
C LEU A 15 -3.92 -9.07 -2.68
N THR A 16 -3.00 -8.58 -3.52
CA THR A 16 -3.36 -7.70 -4.64
C THR A 16 -3.95 -8.53 -5.78
N LEU A 17 -5.19 -8.21 -6.18
CA LEU A 17 -5.95 -8.89 -7.22
C LEU A 17 -5.80 -8.20 -8.58
N GLU A 18 -5.77 -6.86 -8.59
CA GLU A 18 -5.60 -6.03 -9.77
C GLU A 18 -4.81 -4.77 -9.43
N GLY A 19 -4.00 -4.27 -10.36
CA GLY A 19 -3.18 -3.08 -10.15
C GLY A 19 -2.01 -3.34 -9.20
N GLY A 20 -1.80 -2.43 -8.24
CA GLY A 20 -0.79 -2.58 -7.21
C GLY A 20 -0.03 -1.30 -6.88
N ARG A 21 1.03 -1.47 -6.08
CA ARG A 21 1.88 -0.34 -5.65
C ARG A 21 2.62 0.28 -6.84
N SER A 22 2.87 1.57 -6.76
CA SER A 22 3.64 2.33 -7.74
C SER A 22 4.92 2.93 -7.16
N THR A 23 5.86 3.30 -8.03
CA THR A 23 6.99 4.15 -7.70
C THR A 23 6.54 5.60 -7.54
N LYS A 24 7.46 6.49 -7.15
CA LYS A 24 7.22 7.95 -7.11
C LYS A 24 6.96 8.57 -8.49
N SER A 25 7.35 7.90 -9.57
CA SER A 25 7.05 8.33 -10.95
C SER A 25 5.74 7.74 -11.50
N GLY A 26 4.96 7.06 -10.66
CA GLY A 26 3.68 6.47 -11.04
C GLY A 26 3.79 5.15 -11.80
N GLN A 27 5.01 4.65 -12.06
CA GLN A 27 5.21 3.36 -12.70
C GLN A 27 4.90 2.22 -11.73
N PRO A 28 4.39 1.06 -12.19
CA PRO A 28 4.19 -0.10 -11.33
C PRO A 28 5.49 -0.46 -10.60
N ALA A 29 5.43 -0.63 -9.28
CA ALA A 29 6.56 -1.09 -8.50
C ALA A 29 6.91 -2.54 -8.91
N ARG A 30 8.18 -2.91 -8.80
CA ARG A 30 8.57 -4.33 -8.92
C ARG A 30 7.86 -5.12 -7.82
N HIS A 31 7.27 -6.26 -8.18
CA HIS A 31 6.41 -7.07 -7.29
C HIS A 31 5.20 -6.27 -6.75
N SER A 32 4.57 -5.46 -7.61
CA SER A 32 3.34 -4.70 -7.29
C SER A 32 2.11 -5.58 -7.12
N GLY A 33 2.13 -6.79 -7.68
CA GLY A 33 1.12 -7.84 -7.47
C GLY A 33 1.58 -8.92 -6.50
N GLY A 34 0.60 -9.63 -5.92
CA GLY A 34 0.83 -10.80 -5.06
C GLY A 34 0.48 -10.58 -3.59
N TYR A 35 1.02 -11.46 -2.75
CA TYR A 35 0.82 -11.49 -1.31
C TYR A 35 1.88 -10.66 -0.57
N GLY A 36 1.44 -9.85 0.38
CA GLY A 36 2.27 -9.17 1.37
C GLY A 36 1.75 -9.42 2.78
N LEU A 37 2.67 -9.36 3.74
CA LEU A 37 2.35 -9.37 5.17
C LEU A 37 2.90 -8.09 5.78
N ASN A 38 2.04 -7.34 6.46
CA ASN A 38 2.43 -6.28 7.37
C ASN A 38 2.24 -6.78 8.81
N PRO A 39 3.30 -7.21 9.53
CA PRO A 39 3.16 -7.70 10.90
C PRO A 39 2.72 -6.60 11.86
N LYS A 40 2.07 -6.99 12.95
CA LYS A 40 1.65 -6.08 14.02
C LYS A 40 2.81 -5.17 14.47
N GLY A 41 2.52 -3.88 14.54
CA GLY A 41 3.44 -2.81 14.89
C GLY A 41 4.28 -2.28 13.73
N GLN A 42 4.22 -2.89 12.53
CA GLN A 42 5.03 -2.45 11.40
C GLN A 42 4.50 -1.12 10.83
N PRO A 43 5.33 -0.05 10.81
CA PRO A 43 5.05 1.12 10.01
C PRO A 43 5.27 0.77 8.53
N HIS A 44 4.27 1.04 7.69
CA HIS A 44 4.35 0.74 6.28
C HIS A 44 3.66 1.83 5.45
N SER A 45 3.84 1.75 4.12
CA SER A 45 3.24 2.71 3.20
C SER A 45 2.90 2.08 1.86
N ALA A 46 1.86 2.61 1.23
CA ALA A 46 1.47 2.28 -0.13
C ALA A 46 1.42 3.56 -0.97
N MET A 47 1.92 3.47 -2.20
CA MET A 47 1.72 4.49 -3.23
C MET A 47 0.89 3.85 -4.33
N ILE A 48 -0.23 4.46 -4.69
CA ILE A 48 -1.19 3.93 -5.65
C ILE A 48 -1.40 4.99 -6.74
N ALA A 49 -0.99 4.66 -7.97
CA ALA A 49 -1.08 5.56 -9.12
C ALA A 49 -2.23 5.22 -10.08
N THR A 50 -2.63 3.96 -10.10
CA THR A 50 -3.76 3.43 -10.89
C THR A 50 -4.76 2.77 -9.95
N GLU A 51 -5.99 2.53 -10.43
CA GLU A 51 -6.93 1.69 -9.70
C GLU A 51 -6.28 0.37 -9.28
N THR A 52 -6.55 -0.03 -8.03
CA THR A 52 -5.95 -1.21 -7.40
C THR A 52 -7.01 -1.89 -6.58
N VAL A 53 -7.19 -3.19 -6.81
CA VAL A 53 -8.12 -4.03 -6.07
C VAL A 53 -7.29 -5.01 -5.25
N ALA A 54 -7.51 -5.03 -3.95
CA ALA A 54 -6.84 -5.95 -3.03
C ALA A 54 -7.83 -6.61 -2.08
N PHE A 55 -7.59 -7.87 -1.78
CA PHE A 55 -8.19 -8.55 -0.64
C PHE A 55 -7.28 -8.36 0.57
N VAL A 56 -7.82 -7.79 1.65
CA VAL A 56 -7.07 -7.51 2.87
C VAL A 56 -7.72 -8.25 4.03
N LEU A 57 -6.93 -9.00 4.77
CA LEU A 57 -7.32 -9.71 5.97
C LEU A 57 -6.54 -9.15 7.16
N TYR A 58 -7.26 -8.61 8.14
CA TYR A 58 -6.69 -8.24 9.44
C TYR A 58 -6.93 -9.38 10.43
N ALA A 59 -5.88 -9.80 11.13
CA ALA A 59 -6.00 -10.78 12.21
C ALA A 59 -6.72 -10.20 13.46
N GLY A 60 -6.86 -8.88 13.54
CA GLY A 60 -7.55 -8.15 14.60
C GLY A 60 -7.87 -6.72 14.16
N GLU A 61 -7.43 -5.74 14.94
CA GLU A 61 -7.66 -4.32 14.63
C GLU A 61 -7.05 -3.93 13.28
N PRO A 62 -7.77 -3.12 12.47
CA PRO A 62 -7.26 -2.64 11.20
C PRO A 62 -6.11 -1.66 11.39
N ASP A 63 -5.47 -1.32 10.29
CA ASP A 63 -4.43 -0.31 10.24
C ASP A 63 -4.83 1.02 10.88
N ARG A 64 -3.92 1.57 11.68
CA ARG A 64 -3.99 2.97 12.09
C ARG A 64 -3.36 3.84 11.02
N ILE A 65 -4.20 4.52 10.26
CA ILE A 65 -3.77 5.47 9.25
C ILE A 65 -3.12 6.69 9.92
N VAL A 66 -1.85 6.92 9.59
CA VAL A 66 -1.08 8.09 10.04
C VAL A 66 -1.26 9.26 9.07
N SER A 67 -1.31 8.97 7.77
CA SER A 67 -1.59 9.98 6.75
C SER A 67 -2.16 9.35 5.48
N LEU A 68 -3.05 10.08 4.82
CA LEU A 68 -3.53 9.81 3.48
C LEU A 68 -3.43 11.11 2.69
N THR A 69 -2.67 11.11 1.60
CA THR A 69 -2.38 12.33 0.83
C THR A 69 -2.39 12.06 -0.66
N ILE A 70 -2.91 13.02 -1.43
CA ILE A 70 -2.77 13.04 -2.87
C ILE A 70 -1.45 13.73 -3.21
N VAL A 71 -0.59 13.06 -3.97
CA VAL A 71 0.72 13.55 -4.40
C VAL A 71 0.87 13.51 -5.91
N GLU A 72 1.61 14.48 -6.44
CA GLU A 72 1.99 14.52 -7.86
C GLU A 72 3.05 13.47 -8.19
N ALA A 73 3.02 12.96 -9.42
CA ALA A 73 4.05 12.08 -9.92
C ALA A 73 5.36 12.86 -10.12
N SER A 74 6.47 12.32 -9.60
CA SER A 74 7.79 12.86 -9.88
C SER A 74 8.25 12.48 -11.29
N PRO A 75 9.11 13.28 -11.94
CA PRO A 75 9.75 12.88 -13.17
C PRO A 75 10.45 11.51 -13.00
N PRO A 76 10.46 10.64 -14.03
CA PRO A 76 11.28 9.44 -14.00
C PRO A 76 12.75 9.86 -13.84
N GLY A 77 13.42 9.28 -12.84
CA GLY A 77 14.86 9.43 -12.61
C GLY A 77 15.68 8.43 -13.42
#